data_AF-A0A8H7MFA3-F1
#
_entry.id   AF-A0A8H7MFA3-F1
#
_cell.length_a   1.000
_cell.length_b   1.000
_cell.length_c   1.000
_cell.angle_alpha   90.00
_cell.angle_beta   90.00
_cell.angle_gamma   90.00
#
_symmetry.space_group_name_H-M   'P 1'
#
loop_
_entity.id
_entity.type
_entity.pdbx_description
1 polymer ?
#
loop_
_entity_poly.entity_id
_entity_poly.type
_entity_poly.pdbx_seq_one_letter_code
_entity_poly.pdbx_strand_id
1 'polypeptide(L)'
;MADSRRYFSARNTLIAAVAVTLLGGYYISQSPSPSSAMSQTSSEVPGLSLSLSQVSKNPPTLRVTLKNDHPDTPYSLLKWGTPLDAAALNTGVFKISDADSGAEIEQVIIQIRRKMPPGQDQLASVKPGAEESVEVVFDRPWMPETKPAKYKVKAEGTLKGVWDKVKSEVTDDDTNEYTESPLAGRTYETNEIELIVE
;
A
#
# COMPACT_ATOMS: atom_id res chain seq x y z
N MET A 1 -12.43 -15.20 82.91
CA MET A 1 -11.15 -14.81 82.29
C MET A 1 -10.97 -15.71 81.07
N ALA A 2 -10.86 -15.11 79.87
CA ALA A 2 -10.78 -15.75 78.54
C ALA A 2 -12.05 -16.56 78.11
N ASP A 3 -12.54 -16.58 76.88
CA ASP A 3 -11.95 -16.21 75.59
C ASP A 3 -13.07 -15.98 74.56
N SER A 4 -13.55 -14.74 74.40
CA SER A 4 -14.63 -14.38 73.44
C SER A 4 -14.10 -13.61 72.20
N ARG A 5 -12.80 -13.64 71.95
CA ARG A 5 -12.14 -12.88 70.88
C ARG A 5 -11.84 -13.66 69.58
N ARG A 6 -12.39 -14.86 69.37
CA ARG A 6 -12.04 -15.70 68.20
C ARG A 6 -13.17 -16.02 67.21
N TYR A 7 -14.33 -15.37 67.31
CA TYR A 7 -15.45 -15.66 66.40
C TYR A 7 -15.77 -14.59 65.35
N PHE A 8 -15.16 -13.40 65.42
CA PHE A 8 -15.47 -12.30 64.51
C PHE A 8 -14.55 -12.20 63.28
N SER A 9 -13.50 -13.02 63.18
CA SER A 9 -12.45 -12.90 62.14
C SER A 9 -12.38 -14.09 61.16
N ALA A 10 -13.38 -14.98 61.14
CA ALA A 10 -13.37 -16.15 60.24
C ALA A 10 -14.30 -16.00 59.02
N ARG A 11 -15.41 -15.26 59.14
CA ARG A 11 -16.41 -15.13 58.06
C ARG A 11 -16.02 -14.09 57.01
N ASN A 12 -15.37 -12.99 57.41
CA ASN A 12 -14.98 -11.94 56.47
C ASN A 12 -13.74 -12.30 55.64
N THR A 13 -12.87 -13.17 56.14
CA THR A 13 -11.65 -13.63 55.45
C THR A 13 -11.97 -14.61 54.32
N LEU A 14 -13.02 -15.43 54.49
CA LEU A 14 -13.47 -16.40 53.49
C LEU A 14 -14.14 -15.73 52.27
N ILE A 15 -14.90 -14.66 52.49
CA ILE A 15 -15.56 -13.90 51.41
C ILE A 15 -14.54 -13.10 50.60
N ALA A 16 -13.55 -12.49 51.26
CA ALA A 16 -12.47 -11.78 50.57
C ALA A 16 -11.58 -12.72 49.72
N ALA A 17 -11.32 -13.94 50.20
CA ALA A 17 -10.52 -14.92 49.45
C ALA A 17 -11.21 -15.37 48.15
N VAL A 18 -12.53 -15.62 48.18
CA VAL A 18 -13.30 -16.06 47.00
C VAL A 18 -13.43 -14.94 45.95
N ALA A 19 -13.57 -13.68 46.37
CA ALA A 19 -13.67 -12.54 45.45
C ALA A 19 -12.36 -12.30 44.66
N VAL A 20 -11.20 -12.47 45.31
CA VAL A 20 -9.89 -12.29 44.66
C VAL A 20 -9.60 -13.41 43.65
N THR A 21 -10.04 -14.65 43.91
CA THR A 21 -9.82 -15.76 42.95
C THR A 21 -10.70 -15.64 41.70
N LEU A 22 -11.95 -15.18 41.83
CA LEU A 22 -12.85 -15.00 40.69
C LEU A 22 -12.46 -13.79 39.82
N LEU A 23 -11.99 -12.69 40.42
CA LEU A 23 -11.48 -11.53 39.67
C LEU A 23 -10.12 -11.82 39.00
N GLY A 24 -9.23 -12.58 39.65
CA GLY A 24 -7.95 -12.99 39.06
C GLY A 24 -8.10 -13.92 37.86
N GLY A 25 -9.04 -14.87 37.92
CA GLY A 25 -9.31 -15.79 36.80
C GLY A 25 -9.91 -15.10 35.57
N TYR A 26 -10.78 -14.10 35.76
CA TYR A 26 -11.36 -13.33 34.66
C TYR A 26 -10.29 -12.50 33.92
N TYR A 27 -9.35 -11.89 34.65
CA TYR A 27 -8.26 -11.09 34.07
C TYR A 27 -7.27 -11.93 33.24
N ILE A 28 -7.00 -13.17 33.65
CA ILE A 28 -6.14 -14.08 32.88
C ILE A 28 -6.85 -14.57 31.61
N SER A 29 -8.18 -14.77 31.64
CA SER A 29 -8.94 -15.17 30.43
C SER A 29 -9.09 -14.06 29.38
N GLN A 30 -9.01 -12.79 29.79
CA GLN A 30 -9.03 -11.61 28.93
C GLN A 30 -7.62 -11.12 28.55
N SER A 31 -6.57 -11.85 28.96
CA SER A 31 -5.21 -11.52 28.55
C SER A 31 -5.05 -11.84 27.07
N PRO A 32 -4.82 -10.84 26.19
CA PRO A 32 -4.50 -11.13 24.80
C PRO A 32 -3.28 -12.05 24.80
N SER A 33 -3.44 -13.23 24.19
CA SER A 33 -2.33 -14.15 23.99
C SER A 33 -1.18 -13.37 23.33
N PRO A 34 0.08 -13.57 23.74
CA PRO A 34 1.19 -12.99 23.01
C PRO A 34 1.07 -13.48 21.57
N SER A 35 0.66 -12.57 20.68
CA SER A 35 0.51 -12.82 19.27
C SER A 35 1.78 -13.50 18.81
N SER A 36 1.61 -14.67 18.20
CA SER A 36 2.65 -15.41 17.51
C SER A 36 3.57 -14.41 16.81
N ALA A 37 4.89 -14.56 16.98
CA ALA A 37 5.90 -13.78 16.29
C ALA A 37 5.42 -13.53 14.84
N MET A 38 5.00 -12.29 14.58
CA MET A 38 4.52 -11.89 13.27
C MET A 38 5.72 -12.10 12.36
N SER A 39 5.67 -13.15 11.54
CA SER A 39 6.64 -13.30 10.46
C SER A 39 6.63 -11.97 9.74
N GLN A 40 7.80 -11.32 9.67
CA GLN A 40 8.03 -10.12 8.88
C GLN A 40 7.80 -10.51 7.41
N THR A 41 6.54 -10.62 7.04
CA THR A 41 6.13 -10.73 5.66
C THR A 41 6.32 -9.32 5.15
N SER A 42 7.28 -9.12 4.24
CA SER A 42 7.52 -7.81 3.61
C SER A 42 6.17 -7.20 3.20
N SER A 43 5.94 -5.93 3.50
CA SER A 43 4.72 -5.25 3.06
C SER A 43 4.67 -5.16 1.53
N GLU A 44 5.82 -5.24 0.86
CA GLU A 44 5.99 -5.23 -0.58
C GLU A 44 5.92 -6.63 -1.21
N VAL A 45 5.70 -6.66 -2.52
CA VAL A 45 5.74 -7.89 -3.34
C VAL A 45 7.21 -8.30 -3.59
N PRO A 46 7.62 -9.54 -3.27
CA PRO A 46 9.01 -9.96 -3.40
C PRO A 46 9.56 -9.80 -4.83
N GLY A 47 10.63 -9.01 -4.97
CA GLY A 47 11.32 -8.78 -6.25
C GLY A 47 10.59 -7.84 -7.21
N LEU A 48 9.40 -7.34 -6.89
CA LEU A 48 8.65 -6.43 -7.75
C LEU A 48 8.88 -4.98 -7.30
N SER A 49 9.30 -4.11 -8.21
CA SER A 49 9.54 -2.69 -7.92
C SER A 49 9.00 -1.77 -9.01
N LEU A 50 8.66 -0.53 -8.61
CA LEU A 50 8.28 0.55 -9.50
C LEU A 50 9.31 1.68 -9.39
N SER A 51 9.74 2.23 -10.51
CA SER A 51 10.68 3.35 -10.54
C SER A 51 10.27 4.43 -11.54
N LEU A 52 10.74 5.65 -11.28
CA LEU A 52 10.50 6.83 -12.11
C LEU A 52 11.82 7.32 -12.70
N SER A 53 11.78 7.75 -13.96
CA SER A 53 12.86 8.49 -14.61
C SER A 53 12.30 9.51 -15.57
N GLN A 54 12.93 10.68 -15.70
CA GLN A 54 12.53 11.67 -16.69
C GLN A 54 13.13 11.35 -18.06
N VAL A 55 12.30 11.34 -19.10
CA VAL A 55 12.73 11.04 -20.49
C VAL A 55 12.58 12.23 -21.45
N SER A 56 11.76 13.22 -21.11
CA SER A 56 11.66 14.49 -21.84
C SER A 56 11.37 15.64 -20.88
N LYS A 57 11.81 16.84 -21.23
CA LYS A 57 11.53 18.09 -20.51
C LYS A 57 10.45 18.95 -21.17
N ASN A 58 10.17 18.72 -22.47
CA ASN A 58 9.14 19.42 -23.22
C ASN A 58 8.55 18.52 -24.35
N PRO A 59 7.29 18.07 -24.23
CA PRO A 59 6.49 18.13 -23.00
C PRO A 59 7.18 17.30 -21.90
N PRO A 60 7.13 17.72 -20.64
CA PRO A 60 7.79 17.00 -19.56
C PRO A 60 7.17 15.60 -19.42
N THR A 61 8.00 14.57 -19.50
CA THR A 61 7.56 13.18 -19.62
C THR A 61 8.37 12.29 -18.69
N LEU A 62 7.66 11.51 -17.87
CA LEU A 62 8.24 10.49 -17.01
C LEU A 62 8.06 9.10 -17.62
N ARG A 63 9.10 8.29 -17.56
CA ARG A 63 9.00 6.84 -17.71
C ARG A 63 8.79 6.21 -16.35
N VAL A 64 7.73 5.43 -16.26
CA VAL A 64 7.41 4.56 -15.13
C VAL A 64 7.84 3.15 -15.51
N THR A 65 8.74 2.55 -14.74
CA THR A 65 9.24 1.20 -14.99
C THR A 65 8.76 0.26 -13.90
N LEU A 66 8.12 -0.83 -14.31
CA LEU A 66 7.81 -1.99 -13.49
C LEU A 66 8.88 -3.04 -13.71
N LYS A 67 9.59 -3.43 -12.66
CA LYS A 67 10.68 -4.41 -12.74
C LYS A 67 10.41 -5.60 -11.85
N ASN A 68 10.71 -6.80 -12.36
CA ASN A 68 10.62 -8.05 -11.62
C ASN A 68 12.01 -8.71 -11.52
N ASP A 69 12.60 -8.62 -10.33
CA ASP A 69 13.87 -9.26 -9.97
C ASP A 69 13.68 -10.66 -9.35
N HIS A 70 12.44 -11.18 -9.31
CA HIS A 70 12.21 -12.58 -8.90
C HIS A 70 12.80 -13.53 -9.95
N PRO A 71 13.49 -14.63 -9.54
CA PRO A 71 14.20 -15.51 -10.48
C PRO A 71 13.30 -16.33 -11.41
N ASP A 72 12.12 -16.73 -10.94
CA ASP A 72 11.23 -17.70 -11.61
C ASP A 72 9.73 -17.34 -11.58
N THR A 73 9.26 -16.52 -10.65
CA THR A 73 7.86 -16.09 -10.55
C THR A 73 7.54 -14.90 -11.47
N PRO A 74 6.62 -15.04 -12.45
CA PRO A 74 6.06 -13.91 -13.17
C PRO A 74 5.07 -13.15 -12.27
N TYR A 75 4.89 -11.86 -12.52
CA TYR A 75 3.84 -11.08 -11.86
C TYR A 75 2.90 -10.45 -12.88
N SER A 76 1.63 -10.38 -12.50
CA SER A 76 0.62 -9.53 -13.13
C SER A 76 0.01 -8.64 -12.06
N LEU A 77 -0.12 -7.35 -12.33
CA LEU A 77 -0.71 -6.39 -11.41
C LEU A 77 -1.81 -5.59 -12.11
N LEU A 78 -2.87 -5.30 -11.35
CA LEU A 78 -3.90 -4.36 -11.74
C LEU A 78 -3.33 -2.94 -11.65
N LYS A 79 -3.30 -2.21 -12.79
CA LYS A 79 -2.68 -0.88 -12.87
C LYS A 79 -3.34 0.16 -11.98
N TRP A 80 -4.59 -0.05 -11.57
CA TRP A 80 -5.38 0.95 -10.85
C TRP A 80 -4.74 1.40 -9.53
N GLY A 81 -4.57 2.70 -9.36
CA GLY A 81 -3.92 3.28 -8.17
C GLY A 81 -2.40 3.13 -8.14
N THR A 82 -1.79 2.79 -9.29
CA THR A 82 -0.33 2.75 -9.49
C THR A 82 0.07 3.78 -10.55
N PRO A 83 1.35 4.18 -10.63
CA PRO A 83 1.82 5.11 -11.67
C PRO A 83 1.72 4.52 -13.10
N LEU A 84 1.41 3.23 -13.24
CA LEU A 84 1.12 2.59 -14.53
C LEU A 84 -0.31 2.82 -15.02
N ASP A 85 -1.20 3.38 -14.19
CA ASP A 85 -2.57 3.71 -14.56
C ASP A 85 -2.58 4.88 -15.55
N ALA A 86 -3.31 4.73 -16.66
CA ALA A 86 -3.49 5.83 -17.62
C ALA A 86 -4.13 7.08 -16.98
N ALA A 87 -4.85 6.90 -15.87
CA ALA A 87 -5.43 8.00 -15.11
C ALA A 87 -4.61 8.43 -13.88
N ALA A 88 -3.37 7.95 -13.70
CA ALA A 88 -2.57 8.18 -12.49
C ALA A 88 -2.42 9.67 -12.12
N LEU A 89 -2.19 10.55 -13.10
CA LEU A 89 -2.11 12.01 -12.93
C LEU A 89 -3.42 12.66 -12.45
N ASN A 90 -4.54 11.97 -12.61
CA ASN A 90 -5.87 12.47 -12.25
C ASN A 90 -6.39 11.87 -10.95
N THR A 91 -5.75 10.82 -10.43
CA THR A 91 -6.22 10.08 -9.25
C THR A 91 -5.33 10.28 -8.03
N GLY A 92 -4.40 11.24 -8.06
CA GLY A 92 -3.53 11.58 -6.92
C GLY A 92 -2.48 10.51 -6.59
N VAL A 93 -2.11 9.68 -7.57
CA VAL A 93 -1.07 8.65 -7.43
C VAL A 93 0.31 9.28 -7.26
N PHE A 94 0.58 10.35 -8.03
CA PHE A 94 1.82 11.09 -7.91
C PHE A 94 1.74 12.09 -6.76
N LYS A 95 2.72 12.05 -5.87
CA LYS A 95 3.01 13.08 -4.88
C LYS A 95 3.98 14.07 -5.51
N ILE A 96 3.61 15.35 -5.50
CA ILE A 96 4.30 16.39 -6.24
C ILE A 96 4.51 17.57 -5.32
N SER A 97 5.76 18.01 -5.20
CA SER A 97 6.10 19.26 -4.52
C SER A 97 6.99 20.12 -5.40
N ASP A 98 6.90 21.42 -5.24
CA ASP A 98 7.83 22.37 -5.84
C ASP A 98 9.24 22.10 -5.32
N ALA A 99 10.23 21.98 -6.22
CA ALA A 99 11.57 21.55 -5.81
C ALA A 99 12.33 22.62 -5.01
N ASP A 100 12.03 23.90 -5.25
CA ASP A 100 12.74 25.04 -4.66
C ASP A 100 12.16 25.40 -3.28
N SER A 101 10.84 25.46 -3.17
CA SER A 101 10.13 25.82 -1.92
C SER A 101 9.75 24.62 -1.06
N GLY A 102 9.68 23.41 -1.64
CA GLY A 102 9.18 22.21 -0.98
C GLY A 102 7.67 22.19 -0.76
N ALA A 103 6.94 23.19 -1.25
CA ALA A 103 5.49 23.27 -1.12
C ALA A 103 4.80 22.17 -1.94
N GLU A 104 3.83 21.46 -1.36
CA GLU A 104 3.02 20.47 -2.08
C GLU A 104 2.20 21.17 -3.17
N ILE A 105 2.21 20.60 -4.38
CA ILE A 105 1.41 21.10 -5.50
C ILE A 105 0.00 20.55 -5.36
N GLU A 106 -0.97 21.47 -5.22
CA GLU A 106 -2.38 21.11 -5.16
C GLU A 106 -2.83 20.52 -6.51
N GLN A 107 -3.26 19.26 -6.49
CA GLN A 107 -3.73 18.54 -7.68
C GLN A 107 -5.26 18.45 -7.65
N VAL A 108 -5.88 18.64 -8.81
CA VAL A 108 -7.31 18.34 -8.99
C VAL A 108 -7.48 16.82 -9.13
N ILE A 109 -7.82 16.17 -8.02
CA ILE A 109 -8.05 14.71 -7.98
C ILE A 109 -9.51 14.42 -8.33
N ILE A 110 -9.72 13.53 -9.30
CA ILE A 110 -11.05 13.06 -9.70
C ILE A 110 -11.25 11.60 -9.29
N GLN A 111 -12.49 11.28 -8.92
CA GLN A 111 -12.91 9.90 -8.70
C GLN A 111 -13.41 9.29 -10.01
N ILE A 112 -12.81 8.16 -10.41
CA ILE A 112 -13.13 7.49 -11.68
C ILE A 112 -13.94 6.24 -11.40
N ARG A 113 -15.12 6.14 -12.01
CA ARG A 113 -15.89 4.89 -12.07
C ARG A 113 -15.28 3.99 -13.14
N ARG A 114 -14.83 2.80 -12.75
CA ARG A 114 -14.20 1.83 -13.66
C ARG A 114 -15.21 0.77 -14.11
N LYS A 115 -15.03 0.27 -15.33
CA LYS A 115 -15.77 -0.89 -15.83
C LYS A 115 -15.30 -2.16 -15.10
N MET A 116 -16.25 -3.01 -14.73
CA MET A 116 -16.01 -4.30 -14.07
C MET A 116 -16.47 -5.48 -14.96
N PRO A 117 -15.77 -6.62 -14.92
CA PRO A 117 -14.44 -6.79 -14.34
C PRO A 117 -13.39 -5.96 -15.11
N PRO A 118 -12.24 -5.60 -14.49
CA PRO A 118 -11.12 -4.99 -15.19
C PRO A 118 -10.69 -5.86 -16.37
N GLY A 119 -10.64 -5.26 -17.56
CA GLY A 119 -10.15 -5.97 -18.75
C GLY A 119 -8.65 -6.25 -18.71
N GLN A 120 -8.19 -7.15 -19.57
CA GLN A 120 -6.77 -7.49 -19.71
C GLN A 120 -5.89 -6.25 -19.90
N ASP A 121 -6.30 -5.26 -20.69
CA ASP A 121 -5.57 -4.00 -20.91
C ASP A 121 -5.26 -3.21 -19.61
N GLN A 122 -6.05 -3.43 -18.56
CA GLN A 122 -5.86 -2.84 -17.22
C GLN A 122 -4.80 -3.58 -16.38
N LEU A 123 -4.29 -4.72 -16.86
CA LEU A 123 -3.21 -5.46 -16.23
C LEU A 123 -1.85 -5.12 -16.87
N ALA A 124 -0.85 -4.89 -16.03
CA ALA A 124 0.57 -4.93 -16.43
C ALA A 124 1.14 -6.28 -15.98
N SER A 125 1.97 -6.92 -16.81
CA SER A 125 2.58 -8.20 -16.47
C SER A 125 4.03 -8.21 -16.89
N VAL A 126 4.87 -8.76 -16.01
CA VAL A 126 6.32 -8.72 -16.12
C VAL A 126 6.88 -10.10 -15.79
N LYS A 127 7.70 -10.62 -16.71
CA LYS A 127 8.35 -11.92 -16.57
C LYS A 127 9.47 -11.88 -15.51
N PRO A 128 9.91 -13.04 -15.00
CA PRO A 128 11.11 -13.11 -14.16
C PRO A 128 12.31 -12.44 -14.83
N GLY A 129 13.02 -11.59 -14.09
CA GLY A 129 14.19 -10.84 -14.57
C GLY A 129 13.90 -9.79 -15.64
N ALA A 130 12.64 -9.46 -15.91
CA ALA A 130 12.24 -8.51 -16.95
C ALA A 130 11.73 -7.19 -16.37
N GLU A 131 11.57 -6.21 -17.26
CA GLU A 131 10.96 -4.93 -16.96
C GLU A 131 9.97 -4.52 -18.06
N GLU A 132 8.95 -3.78 -17.67
CA GLU A 132 7.97 -3.16 -18.55
C GLU A 132 7.90 -1.68 -18.20
N SER A 133 7.66 -0.82 -19.19
CA SER A 133 7.59 0.62 -18.93
C SER A 133 6.48 1.32 -19.69
N VAL A 134 5.99 2.40 -19.11
CA VAL A 134 5.02 3.31 -19.74
C VAL A 134 5.51 4.73 -19.59
N GLU A 135 5.17 5.57 -20.55
CA GLU A 135 5.48 7.00 -20.51
C GLU A 135 4.24 7.80 -20.10
N VAL A 136 4.43 8.72 -19.17
CA VAL A 136 3.42 9.59 -18.60
C VAL A 136 3.83 11.03 -18.90
N VAL A 137 3.05 11.69 -19.75
CA VAL A 137 3.26 13.09 -20.08
C VAL A 137 2.63 13.94 -18.99
N PHE A 138 3.46 14.71 -18.28
CA PHE A 138 3.05 15.67 -17.25
C PHE A 138 2.58 16.94 -17.94
N ASP A 139 1.36 16.89 -18.49
CA ASP A 139 0.71 18.06 -19.10
C ASP A 139 -0.65 18.25 -18.43
N ARG A 140 -0.67 19.12 -17.42
CA ARG A 140 -1.81 19.34 -16.55
C ARG A 140 -1.99 20.81 -16.16
N PRO A 141 -3.24 21.29 -16.00
CA PRO A 141 -3.50 22.69 -15.66
C PRO A 141 -2.96 23.16 -14.30
N TRP A 142 -2.71 22.23 -13.37
CA TRP A 142 -2.13 22.54 -12.06
C TRP A 142 -0.61 22.77 -12.12
N MET A 143 0.02 22.47 -13.25
CA MET A 143 1.43 22.81 -13.46
C MET A 143 1.53 24.33 -13.69
N PRO A 144 2.50 25.02 -13.06
CA PRO A 144 2.66 26.45 -13.19
C PRO A 144 2.91 26.85 -14.64
N GLU A 145 2.36 28.01 -14.97
CA GLU A 145 2.50 28.62 -16.28
C GLU A 145 3.94 29.14 -16.51
N THR A 146 4.67 29.46 -15.44
CA THR A 146 6.02 30.00 -15.50
C THR A 146 7.05 28.88 -15.64
N LYS A 147 7.76 28.89 -16.77
CA LYS A 147 8.86 27.97 -17.07
C LYS A 147 10.20 28.73 -17.17
N PRO A 148 11.34 28.11 -16.83
CA PRO A 148 11.49 26.72 -16.39
C PRO A 148 10.97 26.51 -14.96
N ALA A 149 10.53 25.29 -14.66
CA ALA A 149 10.08 24.90 -13.33
C ALA A 149 10.62 23.51 -12.94
N LYS A 150 10.64 23.22 -11.64
CA LYS A 150 11.18 21.97 -11.09
C LYS A 150 10.26 21.41 -10.01
N TYR A 151 10.00 20.10 -10.07
CA TYR A 151 9.22 19.39 -9.05
C TYR A 151 9.99 18.23 -8.48
N LYS A 152 9.72 17.90 -7.23
CA LYS A 152 9.98 16.56 -6.70
C LYS A 152 8.74 15.70 -6.92
N VAL A 153 8.93 14.56 -7.57
CA VAL A 153 7.86 13.63 -7.93
C VAL A 153 8.19 12.24 -7.39
N LYS A 154 7.24 11.65 -6.66
CA LYS A 154 7.27 10.23 -6.28
C LYS A 154 5.86 9.63 -6.33
N ALA A 155 5.74 8.30 -6.28
CA ALA A 155 4.47 7.62 -6.13
C ALA A 155 4.59 6.54 -5.05
N GLU A 156 3.55 6.40 -4.24
CA GLU A 156 3.47 5.39 -3.18
C GLU A 156 2.01 4.99 -2.98
N GLY A 157 1.77 3.75 -2.54
CA GLY A 157 0.42 3.30 -2.25
C GLY A 157 0.30 1.80 -2.09
N THR A 158 -0.93 1.31 -2.25
CA THR A 158 -1.28 -0.10 -2.11
C THR A 158 -1.66 -0.69 -3.47
N LEU A 159 -1.10 -1.85 -3.78
CA LEU A 159 -1.45 -2.63 -4.95
C LEU A 159 -2.82 -3.27 -4.73
N LYS A 160 -3.79 -2.91 -5.59
CA LYS A 160 -5.18 -3.35 -5.44
C LYS A 160 -5.37 -4.81 -5.80
N GLY A 161 -4.66 -5.29 -6.83
CA GLY A 161 -4.70 -6.68 -7.25
C GLY A 161 -3.38 -7.10 -7.88
N VAL A 162 -2.84 -8.23 -7.44
CA VAL A 162 -1.55 -8.77 -7.89
C VAL A 162 -1.60 -10.29 -7.86
N TRP A 163 -1.14 -10.91 -8.94
CA TRP A 163 -1.08 -12.36 -9.12
C TRP A 163 0.34 -12.77 -9.51
N ASP A 164 0.76 -13.93 -9.02
CA ASP A 164 2.02 -14.63 -9.29
C ASP A 164 1.97 -15.49 -10.57
N LYS A 165 1.22 -15.01 -11.56
CA LYS A 165 1.02 -15.67 -12.86
C LYS A 165 1.06 -14.65 -13.99
N VAL A 166 1.27 -15.15 -15.22
CA VAL A 166 1.28 -14.29 -16.41
C VAL A 166 -0.12 -13.77 -16.72
N LYS A 167 -0.18 -12.62 -17.40
CA LYS A 167 -1.43 -11.93 -17.74
C LYS A 167 -2.50 -12.82 -18.39
N SER A 168 -2.10 -13.70 -19.30
CA SER A 168 -3.02 -14.61 -20.00
C SER A 168 -3.68 -15.67 -19.11
N GLU A 169 -3.15 -15.89 -17.90
CA GLU A 169 -3.69 -16.84 -16.92
C GLU A 169 -4.53 -16.13 -15.85
N VAL A 170 -4.57 -14.80 -15.85
CA VAL A 170 -5.47 -14.00 -15.00
C VAL A 170 -6.82 -13.92 -15.71
N THR A 171 -7.83 -14.51 -15.11
CA THR A 171 -9.18 -14.63 -15.67
C THR A 171 -10.08 -13.43 -15.31
N ASP A 172 -11.25 -13.36 -15.94
CA ASP A 172 -12.27 -12.37 -15.59
C ASP A 172 -12.80 -12.57 -14.15
N ASP A 173 -12.86 -13.81 -13.66
CA ASP A 173 -13.24 -14.12 -12.27
C ASP A 173 -12.17 -13.61 -11.30
N ASP A 174 -10.88 -13.85 -11.59
CA ASP A 174 -9.76 -13.32 -10.79
C ASP A 174 -9.82 -11.79 -10.69
N THR A 175 -10.10 -11.11 -11.81
CA THR A 175 -10.13 -9.64 -11.86
C THR A 175 -11.43 -9.07 -11.30
N ASN A 176 -12.54 -9.80 -11.33
CA ASN A 176 -13.78 -9.42 -10.65
C ASN A 176 -13.57 -9.34 -9.13
N GLU A 177 -12.78 -10.27 -8.58
CA GLU A 177 -12.43 -10.37 -7.16
C GLU A 177 -11.00 -9.87 -6.88
N TYR A 178 -10.53 -8.84 -7.60
CA TYR A 178 -9.12 -8.42 -7.55
C TYR A 178 -8.60 -8.11 -6.13
N THR A 179 -9.47 -7.70 -5.20
CA THR A 179 -9.10 -7.42 -3.80
C THR A 179 -8.70 -8.67 -3.02
N GLU A 180 -9.13 -9.84 -3.48
CA GLU A 180 -8.83 -11.14 -2.90
C GLU A 180 -7.65 -11.83 -3.60
N SER A 181 -7.00 -11.16 -4.56
CA SER A 181 -5.83 -11.71 -5.24
C SER A 181 -4.69 -11.98 -4.24
N PRO A 182 -3.81 -12.98 -4.50
CA PRO A 182 -2.86 -13.50 -3.51
C PRO A 182 -1.94 -12.46 -2.87
N LEU A 183 -1.65 -11.39 -3.62
CA LEU A 183 -0.72 -10.33 -3.23
C LEU A 183 -1.40 -8.95 -3.20
N ALA A 184 -2.74 -8.89 -3.18
CA ALA A 184 -3.47 -7.65 -2.91
C ALA A 184 -3.11 -7.08 -1.53
N GLY A 185 -3.21 -5.75 -1.39
CA GLY A 185 -2.94 -5.07 -0.12
C GLY A 185 -1.46 -4.82 0.15
N ARG A 186 -0.55 -5.39 -0.66
CA ARG A 186 0.88 -5.09 -0.60
C ARG A 186 1.15 -3.63 -0.98
N THR A 187 2.19 -3.05 -0.41
CA THR A 187 2.59 -1.66 -0.67
C THR A 187 3.58 -1.56 -1.82
N TYR A 188 3.68 -0.38 -2.42
CA TYR A 188 4.77 0.01 -3.31
C TYR A 188 5.19 1.44 -3.00
N GLU A 189 6.45 1.75 -3.28
CA GLU A 189 7.01 3.09 -3.29
C GLU A 189 7.99 3.20 -4.46
N THR A 190 8.00 4.34 -5.15
CA THR A 190 9.01 4.64 -6.19
C THR A 190 10.14 5.47 -5.61
N ASN A 191 11.26 5.54 -6.32
CA ASN A 191 12.21 6.62 -6.09
C ASN A 191 11.56 8.00 -6.30
N GLU A 192 12.07 9.01 -5.59
CA GLU A 192 11.78 10.42 -5.84
C GLU A 192 12.72 10.96 -6.92
N ILE A 193 12.19 11.78 -7.83
CA ILE A 193 12.97 12.43 -8.89
C ILE A 193 12.71 13.93 -8.95
N GLU A 194 13.71 14.69 -9.40
CA GLU A 194 13.53 16.09 -9.81
C GLU A 194 13.03 16.12 -11.28
N LEU A 195 11.75 16.41 -11.48
CA LEU A 195 11.15 16.63 -12.80
C LEU A 195 11.41 18.07 -13.26
N ILE A 196 12.15 18.22 -14.35
CA ILE A 196 12.48 19.52 -14.94
C ILE A 196 11.50 19.85 -16.08
N VAL A 197 10.87 21.01 -16.02
CA VAL A 197 9.94 21.48 -17.07
C VAL A 197 10.56 22.68 -17.78
N GLU A 198 10.67 22.58 -19.11
CA GLU A 198 11.20 23.63 -20.00
C GLU A 198 10.09 24.32 -20.82
#